data_AF-A0A8F4KJ97-F1
#
_entry.id   AF-A0A8F4KJ97-F1
#
_cell.length_a   1.000
_cell.length_b   1.000
_cell.length_c   1.000
_cell.angle_alpha   90.00
_cell.angle_beta   90.00
_cell.angle_gamma   90.00
#
_symmetry.space_group_name_H-M   'P 1'
#
loop_
_entity.id
_entity.type
_entity.pdbx_description
1 polymer ?
#
loop_
_entity_poly.entity_id
_entity_poly.type
_entity_poly.pdbx_seq_one_letter_code
_entity_poly.pdbx_strand_id
1 'polypeptide(L)' 'MKTKRARVLSPSQSKHLLRVTGATSRHPERDTLIFLLGLTCGMRISEIARLEVVDVLSPSGRLREEVSLPGSL' A
#
# COMPACT_ATOMS: atom_id res chain seq x y z
N MET A 1 28.75 -11.29 10.52
CA MET A 1 27.84 -12.04 9.64
C MET A 1 26.85 -11.06 8.99
N LYS A 2 26.90 -10.83 7.67
CA LYS A 2 25.93 -9.95 6.98
C LYS A 2 24.59 -10.69 6.89
N THR A 3 23.58 -10.20 7.60
CA THR A 3 22.22 -10.77 7.53
C THR A 3 21.59 -10.41 6.18
N LYS A 4 21.01 -11.39 5.47
CA LYS A 4 20.24 -11.18 4.23
C LYS A 4 18.86 -10.56 4.50
N ARG A 5 18.77 -9.59 5.41
CA ARG A 5 17.51 -8.91 5.75
C ARG A 5 17.34 -7.69 4.86
N ALA A 6 16.12 -7.47 4.39
CA ALA A 6 15.77 -6.24 3.71
C ALA A 6 15.99 -5.04 4.64
N ARG A 7 16.44 -3.92 4.07
CA ARG A 7 16.56 -2.67 4.82
C ARG A 7 15.17 -2.15 5.14
N VAL A 8 14.92 -1.82 6.40
CA VAL A 8 13.65 -1.25 6.86
C VAL A 8 13.74 0.27 6.83
N LEU A 9 12.66 0.93 6.42
CA LEU A 9 12.55 2.39 6.45
C LEU A 9 12.32 2.87 7.88
N SER A 10 13.00 3.96 8.27
CA SER A 10 12.65 4.70 9.47
C SER A 10 11.37 5.53 9.27
N PRO A 11 10.71 5.98 10.35
CA PRO A 11 9.55 6.88 10.24
C PRO A 11 9.84 8.17 9.46
N SER A 12 11.04 8.73 9.59
CA SER A 12 11.45 9.93 8.84
C SER A 12 11.63 9.65 7.35
N GLN A 13 12.14 8.46 6.99
CA GLN A 13 12.27 8.04 5.60
C GLN A 13 10.90 7.81 4.95
N SER A 14 9.94 7.20 5.65
CA SER A 14 8.57 7.04 5.14
C SER A 14 7.88 8.38 4.90
N LYS A 15 8.01 9.33 5.84
CA LYS A 15 7.49 10.70 5.65
C LYS A 15 8.15 11.42 4.48
N HIS A 16 9.46 11.25 4.33
CA HIS A 16 10.18 11.82 3.20
C HIS A 16 9.70 11.24 1.87
N LEU A 17 9.49 9.92 1.79
CA LEU A 17 8.99 9.24 0.60
C LEU A 17 7.62 9.79 0.22
N LEU A 18 6.66 9.88 1.16
CA LEU A 18 5.34 10.47 0.91
C LEU A 18 5.42 11.90 0.37
N ARG A 19 6.29 12.74 0.95
CA ARG A 19 6.51 14.12 0.49
C ARG A 19 7.06 14.17 -0.94
N VAL A 20 8.02 13.30 -1.27
CA VAL A 20 8.60 13.25 -2.62
C VAL A 20 7.59 12.73 -3.63
N THR A 21 6.89 11.63 -3.31
CA THR A 21 5.82 11.08 -4.15
C THR A 21 4.77 12.13 -4.48
N GLY A 22 4.32 12.91 -3.49
CA GLY A 22 3.36 14.00 -3.70
C GLY A 22 3.88 15.10 -4.63
N ALA A 23 5.18 15.38 -4.62
CA ALA A 23 5.78 16.46 -5.42
C ALA A 23 6.19 16.02 -6.84
N THR A 24 6.48 14.73 -7.06
CA THR A 24 7.14 14.28 -8.30
C THR A 24 6.41 13.19 -9.06
N SER A 25 5.45 12.49 -8.45
CA SER A 25 4.70 11.46 -9.15
C SER A 25 3.72 12.05 -10.18
N ARG A 26 3.49 11.30 -11.27
CA ARG A 26 2.40 11.57 -12.22
C ARG A 26 1.02 11.28 -11.63
N HIS A 27 0.94 10.42 -10.61
CA HIS A 27 -0.29 9.98 -9.95
C HIS A 27 -0.07 9.94 -8.42
N PRO A 28 0.07 11.11 -7.78
CA PRO A 28 0.51 11.20 -6.39
C PRO A 28 -0.44 10.51 -5.41
N GLU A 29 -1.76 10.58 -5.62
CA GLU A 29 -2.76 9.92 -4.77
C GLU A 29 -2.66 8.40 -4.87
N ARG A 30 -2.56 7.87 -6.09
CA ARG A 30 -2.43 6.42 -6.34
C ARG A 30 -1.14 5.87 -5.74
N ASP A 31 -0.02 6.53 -6.01
CA ASP A 31 1.29 6.03 -5.58
C ASP A 31 1.46 6.15 -4.05
N THR A 32 0.86 7.17 -3.44
CA THR A 32 0.74 7.28 -1.98
C THR A 32 -0.10 6.14 -1.41
N LEU A 33 -1.25 5.84 -2.01
CA LEU A 33 -2.11 4.73 -1.58
C LEU A 33 -1.38 3.39 -1.64
N ILE A 34 -0.67 3.11 -2.74
CA ILE A 34 0.13 1.88 -2.90
C ILE A 34 1.17 1.75 -1.77
N PHE A 35 1.90 2.83 -1.47
CA PHE A 35 2.89 2.82 -0.40
C PHE A 35 2.25 2.59 0.98
N LEU A 36 1.13 3.26 1.26
CA LEU A 36 0.43 3.13 2.54
C LEU A 36 -0.12 1.72 2.73
N LEU A 37 -0.77 1.12 1.73
CA LEU A 37 -1.26 -0.26 1.80
C LEU A 37 -0.12 -1.26 2.09
N GLY A 38 1.05 -1.08 1.47
CA GLY A 38 2.21 -1.91 1.75
C GLY A 38 2.76 -1.73 3.18
N LEU A 39 2.78 -0.49 3.68
CA LEU A 39 3.37 -0.17 4.98
C LEU A 39 2.44 -0.45 6.17
N THR A 40 1.16 -0.10 6.06
CA THR A 40 0.20 -0.15 7.18
C THR A 40 -0.64 -1.41 7.19
N CYS A 41 -0.87 -2.03 6.02
CA CYS A 41 -1.67 -3.25 5.90
C CYS A 41 -0.81 -4.48 5.64
N GLY A 42 0.51 -4.32 5.45
CA GLY A 42 1.44 -5.43 5.20
C GLY A 42 1.19 -6.14 3.86
N MET A 43 0.49 -5.49 2.93
CA MET A 43 0.12 -6.07 1.65
C MET A 43 1.32 -6.21 0.72
N ARG A 44 1.37 -7.31 -0.02
CA ARG A 44 2.32 -7.53 -1.11
C ARG A 44 1.91 -6.70 -2.32
N ILE A 45 2.90 -6.31 -3.14
CA ILE A 45 2.63 -5.52 -4.35
C ILE A 45 1.68 -6.22 -5.32
N SER A 46 1.73 -7.55 -5.38
CA SER A 46 0.84 -8.37 -6.22
C SER A 46 -0.61 -8.39 -5.75
N GLU A 47 -0.85 -8.20 -4.45
CA GLU A 47 -2.18 -8.10 -3.86
C GLU A 47 -2.76 -6.71 -4.12
N ILE A 48 -1.96 -5.66 -3.88
CA ILE A 48 -2.35 -4.26 -4.16
C ILE A 48 -2.71 -4.08 -5.63
N ALA A 49 -1.94 -4.68 -6.55
CA ALA A 49 -2.17 -4.57 -7.99
C ALA A 49 -3.49 -5.22 -8.46
N ARG A 50 -4.11 -6.09 -7.65
CA ARG A 50 -5.37 -6.78 -7.96
C ARG A 50 -6.57 -6.21 -7.19
N LEU A 51 -6.34 -5.26 -6.28
CA LEU A 51 -7.38 -4.73 -5.41
C LEU A 51 -8.42 -3.95 -6.24
N GLU A 52 -9.67 -4.35 -6.13
CA GLU A 52 -10.81 -3.67 -6.74
C GLU A 52 -11.61 -2.87 -5.70
N VAL A 53 -12.42 -1.92 -6.16
CA VAL A 53 -13.28 -1.11 -5.27
C VAL A 53 -14.27 -1.98 -4.50
N VAL A 54 -14.75 -3.06 -5.11
CA VAL A 54 -15.72 -3.99 -4.51
C VAL A 54 -15.13 -4.78 -3.33
N ASP A 55 -13.80 -4.90 -3.27
CA ASP A 55 -13.08 -5.56 -2.19
C ASP A 55 -13.05 -4.71 -0.92
N VAL A 56 -13.13 -3.37 -1.06
CA VAL A 56 -13.01 -2.41 0.05
C VAL A 56 -14.32 -1.70 0.40
N LEU A 57 -15.24 -1.56 -0.57
CA LEU A 57 -16.53 -0.91 -0.38
C LEU A 57 -17.68 -1.88 -0.60
N SER A 58 -18.73 -1.74 0.21
CA SER A 58 -20.04 -2.34 -0.05
C SER A 58 -20.73 -1.65 -1.23
N PRO A 59 -21.77 -2.26 -1.82
CA PRO A 59 -22.61 -1.58 -2.82
C PRO A 59 -23.26 -0.28 -2.32
N SER A 60 -23.41 -0.12 -1.00
CA SER A 60 -23.89 1.11 -0.36
C SER A 60 -22.80 2.18 -0.16
N GLY A 61 -21.57 1.92 -0.61
CA GLY A 61 -20.43 2.83 -0.45
C GLY A 61 -19.81 2.84 0.95
N ARG A 62 -20.21 1.91 1.84
CA ARG A 62 -19.63 1.79 3.18
C ARG A 62 -18.34 0.98 3.10
N LEU A 63 -17.32 1.37 3.86
CA LEU A 63 -16.12 0.56 4.03
C LEU A 63 -16.48 -0.81 4.61
N ARG A 64 -15.89 -1.85 4.04
CA ARG A 64 -15.93 -3.19 4.62
C ARG A 64 -15.01 -3.25 5.83
N GLU A 65 -15.44 -3.94 6.87
CA GLU A 65 -14.63 -4.17 8.07
C GLU A 65 -13.46 -5.11 7.79
N GLU A 66 -13.64 -6.02 6.82
CA GLU A 66 -12.65 -7.00 6.41
C GLU A 66 -12.53 -7.04 4.88
N VAL A 67 -11.30 -7.21 4.40
CA VAL A 67 -10.95 -7.32 2.98
C VAL A 67 -10.30 -8.67 2.76
N SER A 68 -10.97 -9.54 2.01
CA SER A 68 -10.37 -10.80 1.57
C SER A 68 -9.54 -10.53 0.32
N LEU A 69 -8.22 -10.65 0.44
CA LEU A 69 -7.34 -10.52 -0.71
C LEU A 69 -7.44 -11.80 -1.56
N PRO A 70 -7.60 -11.68 -2.89
CA PRO A 70 -7.54 -12.86 -3.74
C PRO A 70 -6.18 -13.54 -3.52
N GLY A 71 -6.22 -14.80 -3.09
CA GLY A 71 -5.05 -15.57 -2.69
C GLY A 71 -3.99 -15.61 -3.80
N SER A 72 -2.72 -15.67 -3.39
CA SER A 72 -1.58 -15.89 -4.28
C SER A 72 -1.82 -17.08 -5.21
N LEU A 73 -1.36 -16.96 -6.46
CA LEU A 73 -1.05 -18.09 -7.33
C LEU A 73 -0.18 -19.12 -6.60
#